data_AF-A0A536H6U0-F1
#
_entry.id   AF-A0A536H6U0-F1
#
_cell.length_a   1.000
_cell.length_b   1.000
_cell.length_c   1.000
_cell.angle_alpha   90.00
_cell.angle_beta   90.00
_cell.angle_gamma   90.00
#
_symmetry.space_group_name_H-M   'P 1'
#
loop_
_entity.id
_entity.type
_entity.pdbx_description
1 polymer ?
#
loop_
_entity_poly.entity_id
_entity_poly.type
_entity_poly.pdbx_seq_one_letter_code
_entity_poly.pdbx_strand_id
1 'polypeptide(L)'
;MPSVCLGRRCGPRWPTFVPATPERFLSVKCRLAASRLRLAVFAPAIAVSIAIGGPIAAHADSSIDVPVIGQQDGAWAGGRLGSSATDTIGSAGCAITSVTMMLRYYGINTDPAAFNAWLTASGGYAFDDQLIWDAVTTYSGGRVAFSGWLGPDLGVIDSELEAGRPVVAEVRL
;
A
#
# COMPACT_ATOMS: atom_id res chain seq x y z
N MET A 1 5.75 7.32 6.57
CA MET A 1 5.34 7.91 5.27
C MET A 1 4.08 7.18 4.85
N PRO A 2 3.05 7.85 4.30
CA PRO A 2 1.81 7.18 3.92
C PRO A 2 2.03 6.24 2.72
N SER A 3 1.37 5.09 2.75
CA SER A 3 1.39 4.04 1.72
C SER A 3 0.61 4.43 0.47
N VAL A 4 0.83 3.73 -0.65
CA VAL A 4 0.19 4.02 -1.93
C VAL A 4 -0.89 2.99 -2.26
N CYS A 5 -2.09 3.43 -2.63
CA CYS A 5 -3.14 2.54 -3.15
C CYS A 5 -3.29 2.78 -4.66
N LEU A 6 -3.17 1.74 -5.48
CA LEU A 6 -3.09 1.82 -6.94
C LEU A 6 -4.36 1.24 -7.57
N GLY A 7 -4.91 1.89 -8.59
CA GLY A 7 -6.11 1.42 -9.29
C GLY A 7 -6.75 2.54 -10.10
N ARG A 8 -7.59 2.18 -11.08
CA ARG A 8 -8.32 3.15 -11.90
C ARG A 8 -9.81 3.04 -11.60
N ARG A 9 -10.43 4.18 -11.28
CA ARG A 9 -11.90 4.33 -11.13
C ARG A 9 -12.65 3.56 -12.23
N CYS A 10 -13.64 2.73 -11.86
CA CYS A 10 -14.66 2.23 -12.79
C CYS A 10 -16.08 2.33 -12.20
N GLY A 11 -16.97 3.10 -12.86
CA GLY A 11 -18.43 3.09 -12.63
C GLY A 11 -19.18 4.39 -13.01
N PRO A 12 -20.20 4.38 -13.89
CA PRO A 12 -20.66 5.55 -14.64
C PRO A 12 -21.80 6.29 -13.93
N ARG A 13 -21.55 6.92 -12.78
CA ARG A 13 -22.54 7.84 -12.22
C ARG A 13 -21.93 8.78 -11.20
N TRP A 14 -21.24 9.83 -11.64
CA TRP A 14 -21.22 11.10 -10.92
C TRP A 14 -20.98 12.28 -11.87
N PRO A 15 -21.65 13.42 -11.67
CA PRO A 15 -21.46 14.62 -12.44
C PRO A 15 -20.13 15.31 -12.10
N THR A 16 -19.75 16.15 -13.04
CA THR A 16 -18.50 16.89 -13.23
C THR A 16 -18.16 17.97 -12.21
N PHE A 17 -16.84 18.21 -12.09
CA PHE A 17 -16.10 19.41 -11.62
C PHE A 17 -15.98 19.61 -10.10
N VAL A 18 -14.81 19.98 -9.54
CA VAL A 18 -13.90 21.10 -9.90
C VAL A 18 -12.41 20.71 -9.79
N PRO A 19 -11.52 21.19 -10.68
CA PRO A 19 -10.07 21.01 -10.55
C PRO A 19 -9.45 22.05 -9.60
N ALA A 20 -8.65 21.61 -8.64
CA ALA A 20 -7.68 22.48 -7.97
C ALA A 20 -6.33 22.35 -8.70
N THR A 21 -5.87 23.47 -9.26
CA THR A 21 -4.56 23.66 -9.89
C THR A 21 -3.41 23.71 -8.87
N PRO A 22 -2.16 23.58 -9.33
CA PRO A 22 -1.06 23.01 -8.55
C PRO A 22 -0.19 24.10 -7.90
N GLU A 23 0.20 23.92 -6.64
CA GLU A 23 1.30 24.69 -6.06
C GLU A 23 2.15 23.81 -5.13
N ARG A 24 3.42 23.70 -5.53
CA ARG A 24 4.62 23.56 -4.67
C ARG A 24 4.92 22.19 -4.08
N PHE A 25 5.70 21.43 -4.85
CA PHE A 25 6.69 20.50 -4.31
C PHE A 25 7.67 21.27 -3.41
N LEU A 26 7.51 21.12 -2.10
CA LEU A 26 8.55 21.50 -1.15
C LEU A 26 9.56 20.36 -1.06
N SER A 27 10.67 20.55 -1.78
CA SER A 27 11.89 19.73 -1.69
C SER A 27 12.38 19.64 -0.24
N VAL A 28 12.20 18.49 0.40
CA VAL A 28 12.87 18.19 1.67
C VAL A 28 14.31 17.81 1.35
N LYS A 29 15.19 18.81 1.34
CA LYS A 29 16.65 18.60 1.41
C LYS A 29 16.99 18.08 2.81
N CYS A 30 17.17 16.77 2.94
CA CYS A 30 17.78 16.18 4.11
C CYS A 30 19.26 16.59 4.16
N ARG A 31 19.61 17.53 5.04
CA ARG A 31 21.01 17.85 5.34
C ARG A 31 21.55 16.76 6.27
N LEU A 32 22.16 15.71 5.72
CA LEU A 32 23.00 14.85 6.54
C LEU A 32 24.31 15.57 6.85
N ALA A 33 24.56 15.77 8.14
CA ALA A 33 25.85 16.16 8.66
C ALA A 33 26.86 15.04 8.39
N ALA A 34 27.85 15.31 7.53
CA ALA A 34 28.97 14.42 7.27
C ALA A 34 29.93 14.44 8.47
N SER A 35 29.90 13.40 9.30
CA SER A 35 30.95 13.18 10.30
C SER A 35 32.16 12.54 9.61
N ARG A 36 33.27 13.28 9.58
CA ARG A 36 34.55 12.87 8.99
C ARG A 36 35.32 12.00 9.98
N LEU A 37 35.25 10.68 9.86
CA LEU A 37 36.23 9.82 10.52
C LEU A 37 37.40 9.58 9.56
N ARG A 38 38.54 10.21 9.86
CA ARG A 38 39.83 9.95 9.20
C ARG A 38 40.45 8.73 9.87
N LEU A 39 40.61 7.63 9.13
CA LEU A 39 41.56 6.58 9.51
C LEU A 39 42.60 6.45 8.40
N ALA A 40 43.87 6.60 8.79
CA ALA A 40 45.01 6.61 7.89
C ALA A 40 45.45 5.18 7.53
N VAL A 41 45.80 5.06 6.26
CA VAL A 41 46.52 4.03 5.49
C VAL A 41 47.47 3.13 6.29
N PHE A 42 47.40 1.82 6.03
CA PHE A 42 48.56 0.97 5.75
C PHE A 42 48.18 -0.09 4.69
N ALA A 43 48.81 0.01 3.52
CA ALA A 43 48.85 -1.05 2.50
C ALA A 43 50.10 -1.93 2.74
N PRO A 44 50.03 -3.23 2.43
CA PRO A 44 50.66 -3.64 1.19
C PRO A 44 49.84 -4.66 0.37
N ALA A 45 50.15 -4.68 -0.91
CA ALA A 45 49.51 -5.40 -1.99
C ALA A 45 49.69 -6.92 -1.93
N ILE A 46 48.60 -7.65 -2.18
CA ILE A 46 48.63 -8.91 -2.94
C ILE A 46 47.40 -8.88 -3.87
N ALA A 47 47.66 -8.69 -5.16
CA ALA A 47 46.66 -8.80 -6.21
C ALA A 47 46.41 -10.29 -6.47
N VAL A 48 45.17 -10.74 -6.20
CA VAL A 48 44.65 -12.00 -6.71
C VAL A 48 43.47 -11.66 -7.59
N SER A 49 43.71 -11.65 -8.90
CA SER A 49 42.68 -11.54 -9.92
C SER A 49 41.91 -12.85 -9.97
N ILE A 50 40.68 -12.88 -9.45
CA ILE A 50 39.72 -13.96 -9.67
C ILE A 50 38.51 -13.39 -10.38
N ALA A 51 38.32 -13.93 -11.58
CA ALA A 51 37.09 -14.12 -12.34
C ALA A 51 36.23 -12.89 -12.67
N ILE A 52 35.84 -12.86 -13.94
CA ILE A 52 34.72 -12.10 -14.50
C ILE A 52 33.44 -12.60 -13.79
N GLY A 53 33.20 -12.08 -12.60
CA GLY A 53 31.88 -11.96 -12.02
C GLY A 53 31.49 -10.49 -12.19
N GLY A 54 30.81 -10.16 -13.28
CA GLY A 54 29.98 -8.95 -13.24
C GLY A 54 29.10 -9.04 -11.99
N PRO A 55 28.73 -7.92 -11.33
CA PRO A 55 27.79 -8.00 -10.24
C PRO A 55 26.57 -8.76 -10.75
N ILE A 56 26.39 -9.99 -10.26
CA ILE A 56 25.09 -10.59 -10.19
C ILE A 56 24.30 -9.55 -9.41
N ALA A 57 23.46 -8.81 -10.13
CA ALA A 57 22.38 -8.10 -9.50
C ALA A 57 21.64 -9.20 -8.76
N ALA A 58 21.93 -9.34 -7.47
CA ALA A 58 21.02 -9.98 -6.57
C ALA A 58 19.74 -9.19 -6.78
N HIS A 59 18.78 -9.76 -7.50
CA HIS A 59 17.40 -9.36 -7.34
C HIS A 59 17.18 -9.52 -5.84
N ALA A 60 17.21 -8.39 -5.13
CA ALA A 60 16.80 -8.39 -3.74
C ALA A 60 15.45 -9.11 -3.74
N ASP A 61 15.33 -10.16 -2.93
CA ASP A 61 14.04 -10.75 -2.67
C ASP A 61 13.20 -9.65 -2.04
N SER A 62 12.41 -8.96 -2.87
CA SER A 62 11.50 -7.89 -2.46
C SER A 62 10.25 -8.50 -1.82
N SER A 63 10.45 -9.56 -1.04
CA SER A 63 9.43 -10.21 -0.24
C SER A 63 9.17 -9.34 0.98
N ILE A 64 8.19 -8.45 0.85
CA ILE A 64 7.59 -7.79 2.00
C ILE A 64 6.70 -8.81 2.73
N ASP A 65 6.85 -8.92 4.05
CA ASP A 65 6.08 -9.85 4.89
C ASP A 65 4.67 -9.32 5.16
N VAL A 66 3.83 -9.33 4.11
CA VAL A 66 2.42 -8.96 4.21
C VAL A 66 1.61 -10.17 4.63
N PRO A 67 0.83 -10.10 5.73
CA PRO A 67 0.04 -11.23 6.18
C PRO A 67 -1.04 -11.58 5.15
N VAL A 68 -1.11 -12.84 4.78
CA VAL A 68 -2.11 -13.35 3.83
C VAL A 68 -3.44 -13.55 4.53
N ILE A 69 -4.48 -12.89 4.06
CA ILE A 69 -5.86 -12.97 4.57
C ILE A 69 -6.81 -13.18 3.38
N GLY A 70 -7.67 -14.20 3.46
CA GLY A 70 -8.66 -14.49 2.42
C GLY A 70 -10.02 -13.86 2.72
N GLN A 71 -10.65 -13.19 1.76
CA GLN A 71 -12.00 -12.64 1.94
C GLN A 71 -13.05 -13.74 2.18
N GLN A 72 -12.75 -14.96 1.70
CA GLN A 72 -13.59 -16.15 1.77
C GLN A 72 -13.36 -16.99 3.05
N ASP A 73 -12.54 -16.52 3.99
CA ASP A 73 -12.40 -17.20 5.28
C ASP A 73 -13.75 -17.26 6.02
N GLY A 74 -14.11 -18.43 6.53
CA GLY A 74 -15.39 -18.69 7.18
C GLY A 74 -15.65 -17.80 8.41
N ALA A 75 -14.61 -17.24 9.05
CA ALA A 75 -14.77 -16.35 10.20
C ALA A 75 -15.50 -15.03 9.84
N TRP A 76 -15.43 -14.57 8.60
CA TRP A 76 -16.05 -13.30 8.17
C TRP A 76 -16.79 -13.35 6.83
N ALA A 77 -16.55 -14.35 5.98
CA ALA A 77 -17.09 -14.39 4.62
C ALA A 77 -18.62 -14.29 4.54
N GLY A 78 -19.34 -14.77 5.55
CA GLY A 78 -20.81 -14.69 5.63
C GLY A 78 -21.35 -13.34 6.12
N GLY A 79 -20.50 -12.45 6.61
CA GLY A 79 -20.92 -11.13 7.10
C GLY A 79 -21.31 -10.21 5.95
N ARG A 80 -22.42 -9.50 6.08
CA ARG A 80 -22.86 -8.48 5.11
C ARG A 80 -21.79 -7.41 4.90
N LEU A 81 -21.54 -7.01 3.66
CA LEU A 81 -20.60 -5.95 3.32
C LEU A 81 -21.31 -4.59 3.38
N GLY A 82 -20.87 -3.70 4.26
CA GLY A 82 -21.51 -2.39 4.45
C GLY A 82 -23.02 -2.48 4.72
N SER A 83 -23.79 -1.73 3.93
CA SER A 83 -25.27 -1.78 3.91
C SER A 83 -25.85 -2.59 2.74
N SER A 84 -25.02 -3.26 1.92
CA SER A 84 -25.50 -4.02 0.76
C SER A 84 -26.51 -5.10 1.18
N ALA A 85 -27.64 -5.17 0.49
CA ALA A 85 -28.67 -6.17 0.76
C ALA A 85 -28.27 -7.59 0.30
N THR A 86 -27.32 -7.70 -0.62
CA THR A 86 -26.95 -8.94 -1.31
C THR A 86 -25.51 -9.36 -1.07
N ASP A 87 -24.61 -8.41 -0.83
CA ASP A 87 -23.18 -8.68 -0.79
C ASP A 87 -22.69 -8.99 0.62
N THR A 88 -21.76 -9.93 0.67
CA THR A 88 -21.01 -10.30 1.86
C THR A 88 -19.54 -9.97 1.68
N ILE A 89 -18.78 -10.01 2.77
CA ILE A 89 -17.32 -9.89 2.72
C ILE A 89 -16.75 -10.98 1.79
N GLY A 90 -17.31 -12.19 1.82
CA GLY A 90 -16.90 -13.30 0.98
C GLY A 90 -17.16 -13.07 -0.51
N SER A 91 -18.30 -12.48 -0.88
CA SER A 91 -18.69 -12.28 -2.29
C SER A 91 -18.01 -11.08 -2.94
N ALA A 92 -17.88 -9.96 -2.21
CA ALA A 92 -17.46 -8.67 -2.79
C ALA A 92 -16.42 -7.90 -1.94
N GLY A 93 -15.91 -8.48 -0.84
CA GLY A 93 -15.02 -7.80 0.11
C GLY A 93 -13.54 -7.71 -0.29
N CYS A 94 -13.21 -7.76 -1.58
CA CYS A 94 -11.82 -7.82 -2.04
C CYS A 94 -11.00 -6.59 -1.60
N ALA A 95 -11.55 -5.39 -1.76
CA ALA A 95 -10.88 -4.15 -1.40
C ALA A 95 -10.58 -4.07 0.11
N ILE A 96 -11.58 -4.34 0.96
CA ILE A 96 -11.40 -4.23 2.42
C ILE A 96 -10.49 -5.32 2.98
N THR A 97 -10.47 -6.51 2.37
CA THR A 97 -9.58 -7.59 2.79
C THR A 97 -8.13 -7.26 2.42
N SER A 98 -7.89 -6.76 1.22
CA SER A 98 -6.57 -6.27 0.80
C SER A 98 -6.06 -5.12 1.67
N VAL A 99 -6.94 -4.17 2.01
CA VAL A 99 -6.60 -3.10 2.96
C VAL A 99 -6.33 -3.66 4.35
N THR A 100 -7.05 -4.68 4.82
CA THR A 100 -6.78 -5.33 6.12
C THR A 100 -5.38 -5.95 6.16
N MET A 101 -4.94 -6.62 5.08
CA MET A 101 -3.58 -7.15 4.97
C MET A 101 -2.54 -6.02 5.11
N MET A 102 -2.76 -4.91 4.40
CA MET A 102 -1.90 -3.72 4.50
C MET A 102 -1.93 -3.09 5.91
N LEU A 103 -3.09 -2.97 6.54
CA LEU A 103 -3.21 -2.43 7.90
C LEU A 103 -2.42 -3.27 8.91
N ARG A 104 -2.50 -4.60 8.81
CA ARG A 104 -1.70 -5.50 9.66
C ARG A 104 -0.21 -5.39 9.40
N TYR A 105 0.21 -5.23 8.14
CA TYR A 105 1.62 -4.95 7.80
C TYR A 105 2.15 -3.72 8.54
N TYR A 106 1.32 -2.67 8.71
CA TYR A 106 1.67 -1.47 9.48
C TYR A 106 1.38 -1.58 10.99
N GLY A 107 1.21 -2.79 11.51
CA GLY A 107 1.04 -3.06 12.95
C GLY A 107 -0.33 -2.68 13.51
N ILE A 108 -1.36 -2.56 12.66
CA ILE A 108 -2.74 -2.34 13.08
C ILE A 108 -3.44 -3.69 13.17
N ASN A 109 -3.70 -4.14 14.40
CA ASN A 109 -4.34 -5.43 14.65
C ASN A 109 -5.86 -5.35 14.40
N THR A 110 -6.28 -5.69 13.18
CA THR A 110 -7.68 -5.77 12.76
C THR A 110 -7.92 -6.97 11.86
N ASP A 111 -9.17 -7.37 11.64
CA ASP A 111 -9.57 -8.36 10.64
C ASP A 111 -10.64 -7.76 9.70
N PRO A 112 -11.01 -8.47 8.61
CA PRO A 112 -12.00 -7.96 7.66
C PRO A 112 -13.37 -7.69 8.28
N ALA A 113 -13.79 -8.46 9.28
CA ALA A 113 -15.08 -8.25 9.94
C ALA A 113 -15.06 -6.97 10.80
N ALA A 114 -14.04 -6.80 11.63
CA ALA A 114 -13.86 -5.62 12.47
C ALA A 114 -13.72 -4.34 11.63
N PHE A 115 -12.96 -4.41 10.54
CA PHE A 115 -12.78 -3.28 9.64
C PHE A 115 -14.08 -2.94 8.88
N ASN A 116 -14.79 -3.94 8.34
CA ASN A 116 -16.10 -3.75 7.71
C ASN A 116 -17.13 -3.13 8.67
N ALA A 117 -17.19 -3.61 9.92
CA ALA A 117 -18.10 -3.09 10.93
C ALA A 117 -17.82 -1.61 11.23
N TRP A 118 -16.54 -1.25 11.37
CA TRP A 118 -16.14 0.14 11.58
C TRP A 118 -16.48 1.04 10.38
N LEU A 119 -16.20 0.58 9.15
CA LEU A 119 -16.53 1.30 7.93
C LEU A 119 -18.05 1.54 7.83
N THR A 120 -18.85 0.51 8.12
CA THR A 120 -20.30 0.60 8.13
C THR A 120 -20.80 1.65 9.13
N ALA A 121 -20.26 1.65 10.36
CA ALA A 121 -20.66 2.58 11.41
C ALA A 121 -20.18 4.02 11.16
N SER A 122 -19.06 4.19 10.45
CA SER A 122 -18.40 5.49 10.27
C SER A 122 -18.69 6.15 8.92
N GLY A 123 -19.59 5.57 8.11
CA GLY A 123 -19.88 6.07 6.76
C GLY A 123 -18.71 5.88 5.79
N GLY A 124 -17.89 4.84 5.98
CA GLY A 124 -16.72 4.50 5.15
C GLY A 124 -17.06 3.81 3.82
N TYR A 125 -18.35 3.75 3.47
CA TYR A 125 -18.86 3.19 2.21
C TYR A 125 -19.67 4.21 1.42
N ALA A 126 -19.55 4.15 0.09
CA ALA A 126 -20.44 4.78 -0.87
C ALA A 126 -21.26 3.69 -1.58
N PHE A 127 -22.46 4.03 -2.07
CA PHE A 127 -23.33 3.09 -2.82
C PHE A 127 -23.46 1.72 -2.13
N ASP A 128 -23.64 1.74 -0.82
CA ASP A 128 -23.79 0.60 0.08
C ASP A 128 -22.52 -0.19 0.45
N ASP A 129 -21.57 -0.39 -0.47
CA ASP A 129 -20.42 -1.27 -0.22
C ASP A 129 -19.09 -0.84 -0.88
N GLN A 130 -19.05 0.30 -1.58
CA GLN A 130 -17.82 0.80 -2.19
C GLN A 130 -16.96 1.53 -1.16
N LEU A 131 -15.75 1.01 -0.90
CA LEU A 131 -14.82 1.59 0.06
C LEU A 131 -14.50 3.05 -0.30
N ILE A 132 -14.75 3.96 0.64
CA ILE A 132 -14.23 5.32 0.60
C ILE A 132 -12.79 5.28 1.11
N TRP A 133 -11.82 5.38 0.20
CA TRP A 133 -10.39 5.19 0.52
C TRP A 133 -9.86 6.11 1.60
N ASP A 134 -10.36 7.35 1.72
CA ASP A 134 -9.97 8.28 2.78
C ASP A 134 -10.37 7.81 4.19
N ALA A 135 -11.36 6.90 4.29
CA ALA A 135 -11.73 6.28 5.56
C ALA A 135 -10.60 5.42 6.13
N VAL A 136 -9.71 4.87 5.29
CA VAL A 136 -8.52 4.11 5.72
C VAL A 136 -7.54 5.01 6.47
N THR A 137 -7.38 6.25 6.01
CA THR A 137 -6.55 7.26 6.69
C THR A 137 -7.07 7.55 8.09
N THR A 138 -8.40 7.70 8.21
CA THR A 138 -9.06 7.94 9.49
C THR A 138 -8.94 6.72 10.41
N TYR A 139 -9.23 5.53 9.90
CA TYR A 139 -9.15 4.28 10.66
C TYR A 139 -7.77 4.02 11.25
N SER A 140 -6.72 4.28 10.45
CA SER A 140 -5.34 4.02 10.83
C SER A 140 -4.70 5.11 11.70
N GLY A 141 -5.43 6.20 12.00
CA GLY A 141 -4.86 7.37 12.66
C GLY A 141 -3.73 8.03 11.84
N GLY A 142 -3.82 7.97 10.51
CA GLY A 142 -2.83 8.54 9.59
C GLY A 142 -1.58 7.69 9.34
N ARG A 143 -1.49 6.46 9.86
CA ARG A 143 -0.35 5.56 9.58
C ARG A 143 -0.33 5.10 8.12
N VAL A 144 -1.51 4.85 7.57
CA VAL A 144 -1.75 4.53 6.16
C VAL A 144 -2.61 5.64 5.59
N ALA A 145 -2.31 6.16 4.41
CA ALA A 145 -3.19 7.15 3.79
C ALA A 145 -3.41 6.82 2.32
N PHE A 146 -4.54 7.25 1.78
CA PHE A 146 -4.80 7.12 0.36
C PHE A 146 -3.96 8.15 -0.42
N SER A 147 -3.09 7.65 -1.29
CA SER A 147 -2.21 8.47 -2.14
C SER A 147 -2.85 8.90 -3.46
N GLY A 148 -4.08 8.48 -3.72
CA GLY A 148 -4.74 8.66 -5.02
C GLY A 148 -4.54 7.49 -5.96
N TRP A 149 -5.38 7.48 -7.00
CA TRP A 149 -5.41 6.46 -8.04
C TRP A 149 -4.26 6.63 -9.03
N LEU A 150 -3.34 5.67 -9.03
CA LEU A 150 -2.24 5.60 -10.00
C LEU A 150 -2.54 4.56 -11.09
N GLY A 151 -2.03 4.79 -12.29
CA GLY A 151 -2.14 3.84 -13.40
C GLY A 151 -1.35 2.54 -13.14
N PRO A 152 -1.52 1.50 -13.98
CA PRO A 152 -0.82 0.22 -13.86
C PRO A 152 0.63 0.34 -14.34
N ASP A 153 1.38 1.22 -13.70
CA ASP A 153 2.80 1.43 -13.94
C ASP A 153 3.59 0.47 -13.06
N LEU A 154 4.20 -0.54 -13.68
CA LEU A 154 5.01 -1.53 -12.95
C LEU A 154 6.21 -0.87 -12.26
N GLY A 155 6.81 0.19 -12.83
CA GLY A 155 7.91 0.89 -12.19
C GLY A 155 7.49 1.60 -10.90
N VAL A 156 6.25 2.09 -10.83
CA VAL A 156 5.69 2.61 -9.57
C VAL A 156 5.52 1.49 -8.56
N ILE A 157 4.90 0.36 -8.95
CA ILE A 157 4.71 -0.79 -8.08
C ILE A 157 6.06 -1.30 -7.54
N ASP A 158 7.03 -1.51 -8.43
CA ASP A 158 8.37 -1.98 -8.07
C ASP A 158 9.04 -1.00 -7.08
N SER A 159 8.98 0.31 -7.35
CA SER A 159 9.58 1.31 -6.46
C SER A 159 8.93 1.38 -5.07
N GLU A 160 7.64 1.08 -4.95
CA GLU A 160 6.94 1.01 -3.68
C GLU A 160 7.35 -0.26 -2.92
N LEU A 161 7.37 -1.41 -3.60
CA LEU A 161 7.76 -2.69 -3.02
C LEU A 161 9.23 -2.71 -2.58
N GLU A 162 10.14 -2.18 -3.40
CA GLU A 162 11.56 -2.00 -3.05
C GLU A 162 11.76 -1.09 -1.84
N ALA A 163 10.84 -0.16 -1.62
CA ALA A 163 10.84 0.71 -0.45
C ALA A 163 10.09 0.14 0.76
N GLY A 164 9.68 -1.13 0.70
CA GLY A 164 8.95 -1.81 1.77
C GLY A 164 7.51 -1.30 1.95
N ARG A 165 6.88 -0.77 0.91
CA ARG A 165 5.51 -0.24 0.97
C ARG A 165 4.59 -1.14 0.15
N PRO A 166 3.69 -1.92 0.79
CA PRO A 166 2.68 -2.68 0.05
C PRO A 166 1.76 -1.75 -0.75
N VAL A 167 1.35 -2.24 -1.90
CA VAL A 167 0.44 -1.58 -2.83
C VAL A 167 -0.83 -2.42 -2.97
N VAL A 168 -2.00 -1.81 -2.80
CA VAL A 168 -3.28 -2.43 -3.16
C VAL A 168 -3.51 -2.16 -4.64
N ALA A 169 -3.74 -3.20 -5.45
CA ALA A 169 -3.97 -3.09 -6.88
C ALA A 169 -5.37 -3.62 -7.25
N GLU A 170 -6.09 -2.86 -8.09
CA GLU A 170 -7.31 -3.33 -8.75
C GLU A 170 -6.95 -4.01 -10.07
N VAL A 171 -7.45 -5.22 -10.28
CA VAL A 171 -7.26 -5.99 -11.52
C VAL A 171 -8.60 -6.39 -12.12
N ARG A 172 -8.65 -6.51 -13.45
CA ARG A 172 -9.79 -7.10 -14.16
C ARG A 172 -9.51 -8.58 -14.41
N LEU A 173 -10.49 -9.41 -14.07
CA LEU A 173 -10.51 -10.84 -14.40
C LEU A 173 -11.22 -11.06 -15.74
#